data_AF-A0A804NPX6-F1
#
_entry.id   AF-A0A804NPX6-F1
#
_cell.length_a   1.000
_cell.length_b   1.000
_cell.length_c   1.000
_cell.angle_alpha   90.00
_cell.angle_beta   90.00
_cell.angle_gamma   90.00
#
_symmetry.space_group_name_H-M   'P 1'
#
loop_
_entity.id
_entity.type
_entity.pdbx_description
1 polymer ?
#
loop_
_entity_poly.entity_id
_entity_poly.type
_entity_poly.pdbx_seq_one_letter_code
_entity_poly.pdbx_strand_id
1 'polypeptide(L)' 'MQASDRFNINSQLEHLQAKYVGTGHADLSRFEWAVNIQRDSYASYIGHYPMLAYFAIAENESIGRERYNFMQGLGIK' A
#
# COMPACT_ATOMS: atom_id res chain seq x y z
N MET A 1 -13.72 29.65 13.12
CA MET A 1 -14.35 28.31 13.14
C MET A 1 -14.76 27.99 14.56
N GLN A 2 -16.01 27.59 14.75
CA GLN A 2 -16.50 27.16 16.07
C GLN A 2 -15.85 25.82 16.44
N ALA A 3 -15.83 25.47 17.73
CA ALA A 3 -15.30 24.18 18.17
C ALA A 3 -16.09 23.01 17.55
N SER A 4 -17.42 23.16 17.42
CA SER A 4 -18.31 22.24 16.71
C SER A 4 -17.88 21.99 15.28
N ASP A 5 -17.54 23.04 14.52
CA ASP A 5 -17.07 22.90 13.13
C ASP A 5 -15.80 22.06 13.06
N ARG A 6 -14.84 22.29 13.98
CA ARG A 6 -13.58 21.54 14.03
C ARG A 6 -13.81 20.05 14.35
N PHE A 7 -14.67 19.74 15.31
CA PHE A 7 -15.00 18.34 15.63
C PHE A 7 -15.67 17.63 14.44
N ASN A 8 -16.57 18.32 13.73
CA ASN A 8 -17.22 17.77 12.55
C ASN A 8 -16.19 17.45 11.44
N ILE A 9 -15.29 18.38 11.13
CA ILE A 9 -14.24 18.18 10.12
C ILE A 9 -13.33 17.00 10.49
N ASN A 10 -12.86 16.91 11.74
CA ASN A 10 -11.99 15.82 12.16
C ASN A 10 -12.69 14.46 12.06
N SER A 11 -13.95 14.36 12.50
CA SER A 11 -14.72 13.11 12.40
C SER A 11 -14.95 12.66 10.94
N GLN A 12 -15.18 13.59 10.02
CA GLN A 12 -15.31 13.29 8.60
C GLN A 12 -13.99 12.81 8.00
N LEU A 13 -12.86 13.44 8.39
CA LEU A 13 -11.54 13.03 7.95
C LEU A 13 -11.19 11.63 8.45
N GLU A 14 -11.41 11.34 9.73
CA GLU A 14 -11.22 10.01 10.32
C GLU A 14 -12.08 8.95 9.62
N HIS A 15 -13.33 9.29 9.31
CA HIS A 15 -14.21 8.41 8.55
C HIS A 15 -13.67 8.11 7.14
N LEU A 16 -13.13 9.11 6.44
CA LEU A 16 -12.53 8.92 5.12
C LEU A 16 -11.23 8.09 5.19
N GLN A 17 -10.38 8.34 6.19
CA GLN A 17 -9.13 7.60 6.41
C GLN A 17 -9.39 6.13 6.79
N ALA A 18 -10.47 5.86 7.53
CA ALA A 18 -10.90 4.48 7.82
C ALA A 18 -11.45 3.77 6.55
N LYS A 19 -12.03 4.52 5.61
CA LYS A 19 -12.57 3.98 4.36
C LYS A 19 -11.47 3.67 3.33
N TYR A 20 -10.46 4.52 3.23
CA TYR A 20 -9.40 4.41 2.23
C TYR A 20 -8.07 4.02 2.86
N VAL A 21 -7.70 2.76 2.70
CA VAL A 21 -6.45 2.22 3.24
C VAL A 21 -5.24 2.91 2.60
N GLY A 22 -4.26 3.31 3.42
CA GLY A 22 -2.99 3.86 2.95
C GLY A 22 -2.92 5.40 2.83
N THR A 23 -3.97 6.14 3.16
CA THR A 23 -3.94 7.63 3.11
C THR A 23 -3.04 8.26 4.18
N GLY A 24 -2.81 7.54 5.29
CA GLY A 24 -2.01 8.00 6.42
C GLY A 24 -2.67 9.08 7.30
N HIS A 25 -2.10 9.27 8.49
CA HIS A 25 -2.43 10.32 9.47
C HIS A 25 -1.24 10.52 10.42
N ALA A 26 -1.28 11.56 11.26
CA ALA A 26 -0.15 11.95 12.11
C ALA A 26 0.23 10.87 13.15
N ASP A 27 -0.75 10.12 13.65
CA ASP A 27 -0.55 9.05 14.64
C ASP A 27 -0.24 7.68 14.02
N LEU A 28 -0.09 7.61 12.69
CA LEU A 28 0.20 6.35 12.00
C LEU A 28 1.54 5.79 12.49
N SER A 29 1.55 4.52 12.89
CA SER A 29 2.80 3.88 13.30
C SER A 29 3.73 3.66 12.10
N ARG A 30 5.04 3.63 12.37
CA ARG A 30 6.05 3.31 11.34
C ARG A 30 5.80 1.95 10.68
N PHE A 31 5.24 0.99 11.41
CA PHE A 31 4.95 -0.34 10.89
C PHE A 31 3.76 -0.30 9.92
N GLU A 32 2.66 0.35 10.28
CA GLU A 32 1.49 0.49 9.41
C GLU A 32 1.85 1.24 8.11
N TRP A 33 2.69 2.28 8.22
CA TRP A 33 3.24 2.94 7.05
C TRP A 33 4.01 1.96 6.16
N ALA A 34 4.95 1.19 6.74
CA ALA A 34 5.76 0.24 5.98
C ALA A 34 4.92 -0.84 5.27
N VAL A 35 3.89 -1.38 5.94
CA VAL A 35 2.97 -2.37 5.33
C VAL A 35 2.17 -1.76 4.18
N ASN A 36 1.69 -0.53 4.33
CA ASN A 36 0.99 0.18 3.23
C ASN A 36 1.91 0.39 2.02
N ILE A 37 3.15 0.85 2.26
CA ILE A 37 4.16 1.02 1.22
C ILE A 37 4.49 -0.30 0.52
N GLN A 38 4.68 -1.38 1.29
CA GLN A 38 4.95 -2.70 0.73
C GLN A 38 3.79 -3.18 -0.14
N ARG A 39 2.54 -3.04 0.31
CA ARG A 39 1.34 -3.41 -0.44
C ARG A 39 1.26 -2.66 -1.77
N ASP A 40 1.43 -1.34 -1.75
CA ASP A 40 1.38 -0.51 -2.97
C ASP A 40 2.50 -0.82 -3.94
N SER A 41 3.70 -1.06 -3.41
CA SER A 41 4.88 -1.41 -4.21
C SER A 41 4.68 -2.76 -4.91
N TYR A 42 4.31 -3.81 -4.18
CA TYR A 42 4.10 -5.13 -4.76
C TYR A 42 2.94 -5.15 -5.76
N ALA A 43 1.84 -4.44 -5.49
CA ALA A 43 0.75 -4.29 -6.45
C ALA A 43 1.24 -3.62 -7.74
N SER A 44 2.07 -2.59 -7.63
CA SER A 44 2.68 -1.90 -8.79
C SER A 44 3.67 -2.80 -9.54
N TYR A 45 4.47 -3.60 -8.84
CA TYR A 45 5.43 -4.52 -9.46
C TYR A 45 4.72 -5.61 -10.25
N ILE A 46 3.64 -6.18 -9.72
CA ILE A 46 2.84 -7.19 -10.42
C ILE A 46 2.05 -6.57 -11.59
N GLY A 47 1.51 -5.37 -11.40
CA GLY A 47 0.63 -4.70 -12.37
C GLY A 47 1.36 -4.13 -13.59
N HIS A 48 2.63 -3.73 -13.43
CA HIS A 48 3.43 -3.15 -14.51
C HIS A 48 4.49 -4.14 -15.01
N TYR A 49 4.24 -4.73 -16.17
CA TYR A 49 5.12 -5.73 -16.77
C TYR A 49 6.62 -5.32 -16.85
N PRO A 50 6.99 -4.08 -17.21
CA PRO A 50 8.40 -3.68 -17.22
C PRO A 50 9.07 -3.76 -15.84
N MET A 51 8.35 -3.41 -14.77
CA MET A 51 8.87 -3.53 -13.40
C MET A 51 9.03 -4.99 -13.01
N LEU A 52 8.02 -5.82 -13.29
CA LEU A 52 8.09 -7.25 -13.04
C LEU A 52 9.26 -7.92 -13.78
N ALA A 53 9.46 -7.58 -15.05
CA ALA A 53 10.56 -8.09 -15.87
C ALA A 53 11.93 -7.62 -15.36
N TYR A 54 12.03 -6.38 -14.88
CA TYR A 54 13.26 -5.87 -14.27
C TYR A 54 13.67 -6.72 -13.05
N PHE A 55 12.75 -6.99 -12.12
CA PHE A 55 13.03 -7.85 -10.97
C PHE A 55 13.37 -9.29 -11.38
N ALA A 56 12.64 -9.85 -12.35
CA ALA A 56 12.93 -11.20 -12.84
C ALA A 56 14.35 -11.33 -13.40
N ILE A 57 14.82 -10.32 -14.13
CA ILE A 57 16.20 -10.31 -14.65
C ILE A 57 17.21 -10.11 -13.51
N ALA A 58 16.94 -9.19 -12.58
CA ALA A 58 17.85 -8.85 -11.49
C ALA A 58 18.05 -10.02 -10.50
N GLU A 59 16.97 -10.72 -10.16
CA GLU A 59 16.98 -11.89 -9.27
C GLU A 59 17.32 -13.19 -10.02
N ASN A 60 17.51 -13.13 -11.35
CA ASN A 60 17.76 -14.28 -12.21
C ASN A 60 16.71 -15.40 -12.04
N GLU A 61 15.44 -14.98 -11.98
CA GLU A 61 14.28 -15.84 -11.78
C GLU A 61 13.28 -15.67 -12.93
N SER A 62 12.40 -16.64 -13.11
CA SER A 62 11.34 -16.50 -14.11
C SER A 62 10.36 -15.37 -13.71
N ILE A 63 9.82 -14.66 -14.70
CA ILE A 63 8.78 -13.63 -14.48
C ILE A 63 7.58 -14.19 -13.68
N GLY A 64 7.20 -15.45 -13.95
CA GLY A 64 6.13 -16.13 -13.21
C GLY A 64 6.49 -16.37 -11.75
N ARG A 65 7.75 -16.69 -11.45
CA ARG A 65 8.26 -16.87 -10.09
C ARG A 65 8.25 -15.55 -9.32
N GLU A 66 8.76 -14.47 -9.91
CA GLU A 66 8.74 -13.16 -9.26
C GLU A 66 7.32 -12.65 -9.02
N ARG A 67 6.42 -12.86 -9.99
CA ARG A 67 5.00 -12.55 -9.82
C ARG A 67 4.41 -13.31 -8.63
N TYR A 68 4.69 -14.60 -8.55
CA TYR A 68 4.24 -15.43 -7.44
C TYR A 68 4.81 -14.93 -6.11
N ASN A 69 6.11 -14.62 -6.04
CA ASN A 69 6.75 -14.10 -4.83
C ASN A 69 6.07 -12.81 -4.34
N PHE A 70 5.81 -11.85 -5.23
CA PHE A 70 5.09 -10.62 -4.87
C PHE A 70 3.63 -10.88 -4.47
N MET A 71 2.93 -11.80 -5.14
CA MET A 71 1.55 -12.18 -4.79
C MET A 71 1.48 -12.81 -3.39
N GLN A 72 2.44 -13.68 -3.06
CA GLN A 72 2.58 -14.25 -1.71
C GLN A 72 2.82 -13.15 -0.67
N GLY A 73 3.65 -12.15 -1.01
CA GLY A 73 3.87 -10.97 -0.18
C GLY A 73 2.63 -10.12 0.05
N LEU A 74 1.68 -10.11 -0.90
CA LEU A 74 0.36 -9.49 -0.76
C LEU A 74 -0.66 -10.37 -0.03
N GLY A 75 -0.31 -11.61 0.33
CA GLY A 75 -1.24 -12.58 0.90
C GLY A 75 -2.28 -13.10 -0.10
N ILE A 76 -2.04 -12.90 -1.40
CA ILE A 76 -2.89 -13.43 -2.47
C ILE A 76 -2.52 -14.90 -2.67
N LYS A 77 -3.47 -15.80 -2.42
CA LYS A 77 -3.31 -17.25 -2.61
C LYS A 77 -3.55 -17.66 -4.05
#